data_AF-A0A920LMG1-F1
#
_entry.id   AF-A0A920LMG1-F1
#
_cell.length_a   1.000
_cell.length_b   1.000
_cell.length_c   1.000
_cell.angle_alpha   90.00
_cell.angle_beta   90.00
_cell.angle_gamma   90.00
#
_symmetry.space_group_name_H-M   'P 1'
#
loop_
_entity.id
_entity.type
_entity.pdbx_description
1 polymer ?
#
loop_
_entity_poly.entity_id
_entity_poly.type
_entity_poly.pdbx_seq_one_letter_code
_entity_poly.pdbx_strand_id
1 'polypeptide(L)'
;MSYYRKFILVLLLFTNSSYVAQADEGKAGLPQLDFNTYPSLIFWSVVSLIIGYLLMKYLVTPNIKSILNNRETNIQNDLVKAKTSSQETEKIKENIINSQTELKSRSQLIVNQALSETKQNIEKKEKDINHKLNEKVVQAEKQIMETQKLVIKEVINNAEELTAKVIQNLTDLKYDKVEGKKAINTASKNILMEK
;
A
#
# COMPACT_ATOMS: atom_id res chain seq x y z
N MET A 1 -46.96 8.15 23.77
CA MET A 1 -48.33 8.61 23.46
C MET A 1 -49.44 8.06 24.38
N SER A 2 -49.30 6.86 24.96
CA SER A 2 -50.36 6.26 25.80
C SER A 2 -50.61 7.01 27.13
N TYR A 3 -49.57 7.56 27.77
CA TYR A 3 -49.67 8.20 29.09
C TYR A 3 -50.33 9.58 29.09
N TYR A 4 -50.09 10.41 28.07
CA TYR A 4 -50.81 11.69 27.89
C TYR A 4 -52.31 11.46 27.69
N ARG A 5 -52.68 10.37 27.02
CA ARG A 5 -54.06 9.97 26.80
C ARG A 5 -54.74 9.49 28.09
N LYS A 6 -54.00 8.80 28.97
CA LYS A 6 -54.45 8.43 30.32
C LYS A 6 -54.57 9.65 31.25
N PHE A 7 -53.64 10.62 31.15
CA PHE A 7 -53.71 11.88 31.90
C PHE A 7 -54.93 12.73 31.48
N ILE A 8 -55.18 12.84 30.18
CA ILE A 8 -56.40 13.49 29.63
C ILE A 8 -57.67 12.75 30.07
N LEU A 9 -57.67 11.41 30.10
CA LEU A 9 -58.82 10.62 30.56
C LEU A 9 -59.11 10.80 32.05
N VAL A 10 -58.09 10.89 32.90
CA VAL A 10 -58.26 11.17 34.34
C VAL A 10 -58.74 12.60 34.56
N LEU A 11 -58.26 13.56 33.76
CA LEU A 11 -58.73 14.95 33.79
C LEU A 11 -60.22 15.06 33.34
N LEU A 12 -60.63 14.25 32.36
CA LEU A 12 -61.98 14.23 31.80
C LEU A 12 -62.97 13.46 32.70
N LEU A 13 -62.49 12.50 33.51
CA LEU A 13 -63.31 11.80 34.51
C LEU A 13 -63.63 12.67 35.74
N PHE A 14 -62.85 13.71 36.03
CA PHE A 14 -63.06 14.59 37.19
C PHE A 14 -64.11 15.69 36.97
N THR A 15 -64.61 15.89 35.74
CA THR A 15 -65.58 16.96 35.43
C THR A 15 -67.05 16.57 35.63
N ASN A 16 -67.34 15.33 36.04
CA ASN A 16 -68.71 14.86 36.28
C ASN A 16 -68.93 14.50 37.75
N SER A 17 -68.86 15.50 38.63
CA SER A 17 -69.48 15.42 39.96
C SER A 17 -70.33 16.67 40.17
N SER A 18 -71.57 16.59 39.68
CA SER A 18 -72.63 17.52 40.05
C SER A 18 -72.97 17.27 41.52
N TYR A 19 -72.32 17.99 42.43
CA TYR A 19 -72.83 18.12 43.80
C TYR A 19 -74.04 19.06 43.73
N VAL A 20 -75.25 18.47 43.73
CA VAL A 20 -76.49 19.22 43.94
C VAL A 20 -76.52 19.58 45.42
N ALA A 21 -76.25 20.85 45.74
CA ALA A 21 -76.51 21.39 47.06
C ALA A 21 -78.04 21.41 47.28
N GLN A 22 -78.53 20.61 48.22
CA GLN A 22 -79.92 20.65 48.64
C GLN A 22 -80.13 21.93 49.46
N ALA A 23 -80.96 22.85 48.95
CA ALA A 23 -81.26 24.11 49.63
C ALA A 23 -82.23 23.84 50.79
N ASP A 24 -81.82 24.23 52.01
CA ASP A 24 -82.70 24.28 53.17
C ASP A 24 -83.52 25.59 53.10
N GLU A 25 -84.85 25.49 53.08
CA GLU A 25 -85.77 26.62 52.95
C GLU A 25 -85.72 27.51 54.20
N GLY A 26 -84.84 28.52 54.25
CA GLY A 26 -84.82 29.39 55.42
C GLY A 26 -83.86 30.57 55.52
N LYS A 27 -83.06 30.93 54.51
CA LYS A 27 -82.20 32.13 54.60
C LYS A 27 -82.12 32.95 53.31
N ALA A 28 -82.44 34.24 53.44
CA ALA A 28 -82.43 35.23 52.38
C ALA A 28 -80.99 35.58 51.94
N GLY A 29 -80.66 35.27 50.69
CA GLY A 29 -79.41 35.63 50.02
C GLY A 29 -79.34 34.95 48.65
N LEU A 30 -78.56 35.48 47.69
CA LEU A 30 -78.31 34.75 46.45
C LEU A 30 -77.67 33.40 46.82
N PRO A 31 -78.17 32.25 46.32
CA PRO A 31 -77.66 30.92 46.67
C PRO A 31 -76.14 30.74 46.46
N GLN A 32 -75.54 31.58 45.62
CA GLN A 32 -74.12 31.56 45.26
C GLN A 32 -73.20 32.24 46.29
N LEU A 33 -73.76 33.03 47.21
CA LEU A 33 -73.03 33.73 48.28
C LEU A 33 -73.28 33.13 49.66
N ASP A 34 -73.81 31.90 49.73
CA ASP A 34 -73.96 31.19 50.99
C ASP A 34 -72.59 30.68 51.48
N PHE A 35 -71.98 31.45 52.39
CA PHE A 35 -70.68 31.15 53.00
C PHE A 35 -70.64 29.81 53.75
N ASN A 36 -71.78 29.19 54.07
CA ASN A 36 -71.79 27.86 54.70
C ASN A 36 -71.29 26.75 53.77
N THR A 37 -71.30 26.95 52.45
CA THR A 37 -70.84 25.94 51.46
C THR A 37 -69.34 26.02 51.14
N TYR A 38 -68.70 27.18 51.41
CA TYR A 38 -67.30 27.43 51.11
C TYR A 38 -66.32 26.50 51.85
N PRO A 39 -66.52 26.16 53.15
CA PRO A 39 -65.63 25.24 53.85
C PRO A 39 -65.52 23.86 53.19
N SER A 40 -66.65 23.32 52.70
CA SER A 40 -66.66 22.03 51.99
C SER A 40 -65.94 22.11 50.64
N LEU A 41 -66.18 23.19 49.88
CA LEU A 41 -65.50 23.43 48.60
C LEU A 41 -63.98 23.57 48.78
N ILE A 42 -63.55 24.31 49.80
CA ILE A 42 -62.13 24.50 50.13
C ILE A 42 -61.52 23.16 50.58
N PHE A 43 -62.22 22.39 51.41
CA PHE A 43 -61.77 21.07 51.83
C PHE A 43 -61.50 20.15 50.63
N TRP A 44 -62.45 20.00 49.71
CA TRP A 44 -62.27 19.18 48.51
C TRP A 44 -61.23 19.75 47.54
N SER A 45 -61.08 21.07 47.47
CA SER A 45 -60.02 21.72 46.68
C SER A 45 -58.63 21.37 47.22
N VAL A 46 -58.45 21.42 48.54
CA VAL A 46 -57.18 21.02 49.17
C VAL A 46 -56.93 19.52 48.97
N VAL A 47 -57.94 18.68 49.16
CA VAL A 47 -57.83 17.22 48.95
C VAL A 47 -57.43 16.89 47.51
N SER A 48 -58.11 17.47 46.51
CA SER A 48 -57.78 17.25 45.10
C SER A 48 -56.40 17.77 44.72
N LEU A 49 -55.99 18.92 45.27
CA LEU A 49 -54.66 19.48 45.05
C LEU A 49 -53.55 18.61 45.65
N ILE A 50 -53.76 18.05 46.86
CA ILE A 50 -52.83 17.09 47.47
C ILE A 50 -52.73 15.83 46.62
N ILE A 51 -53.85 15.27 46.17
CA ILE A 51 -53.87 14.08 45.30
C ILE A 51 -53.12 14.35 43.99
N GLY A 52 -53.37 15.51 43.35
CA GLY A 52 -52.67 15.93 42.15
C GLY A 52 -51.15 16.11 42.37
N TYR A 53 -50.75 16.70 43.50
CA TYR A 53 -49.35 16.85 43.87
C TYR A 53 -48.65 15.50 44.05
N LEU A 54 -49.29 14.55 44.74
CA LEU A 54 -48.74 13.21 44.93
C LEU A 54 -48.58 12.48 43.59
N LEU A 55 -49.55 12.61 42.69
CA LEU A 55 -49.46 12.04 41.35
C LEU A 55 -48.29 12.63 40.55
N MET A 56 -48.12 13.96 40.58
CA MET A 56 -46.98 14.61 39.94
C MET A 56 -45.63 14.16 40.53
N LYS A 57 -45.54 14.10 41.86
CA LYS A 57 -44.33 13.72 42.59
C LYS A 57 -43.91 12.28 42.31
N TYR A 58 -44.85 11.33 42.35
CA TYR A 58 -44.53 9.89 42.27
C TYR A 58 -44.60 9.32 40.87
N LEU A 59 -45.32 9.96 39.93
CA LEU A 59 -45.46 9.43 38.57
C LEU A 59 -44.73 10.28 37.55
N VAL A 60 -44.94 11.60 37.53
CA VAL A 60 -44.44 12.43 36.42
C VAL A 60 -42.95 12.73 36.57
N THR A 61 -42.51 13.20 37.73
CA THR A 61 -41.10 13.52 37.99
C THR A 61 -40.15 12.33 37.78
N PRO A 62 -40.38 11.12 38.31
CA PRO A 62 -39.45 10.00 38.11
C PRO A 62 -39.38 9.54 36.64
N ASN A 63 -40.48 9.59 35.90
CA ASN A 63 -40.49 9.24 34.48
C ASN A 63 -39.63 10.21 33.65
N ILE A 64 -39.75 11.52 33.90
CA ILE A 64 -38.92 12.53 33.21
C ILE A 64 -37.44 12.34 33.57
N LYS A 65 -37.13 12.08 34.85
CA LYS A 65 -35.75 11.81 35.30
C LYS A 65 -35.16 10.58 34.61
N SER A 66 -35.91 9.49 34.46
CA SER A 66 -35.46 8.28 33.76
C SER A 66 -35.12 8.56 32.30
N ILE A 67 -35.97 9.32 31.59
CA ILE A 67 -35.72 9.69 30.19
C ILE A 67 -34.46 10.56 30.08
N LEU A 68 -34.30 11.55 30.97
CA LEU A 68 -33.14 12.42 30.96
C LEU A 68 -31.84 11.63 31.20
N ASN A 69 -31.83 10.74 32.20
CA ASN A 69 -30.69 9.88 32.50
C ASN A 69 -30.34 8.95 31.32
N ASN A 70 -31.35 8.37 30.66
CA ASN A 70 -31.12 7.54 29.48
C ASN A 70 -30.50 8.33 28.33
N ARG A 71 -30.96 9.57 28.10
CA ARG A 71 -30.39 10.45 27.07
C ARG A 71 -28.95 10.83 27.41
N GLU A 72 -28.69 11.21 28.65
CA GLU A 72 -27.35 11.54 29.11
C GLU A 72 -26.40 10.35 28.97
N THR A 73 -26.84 9.16 29.39
CA THR A 73 -26.07 7.91 29.25
C THR A 73 -25.77 7.60 27.78
N ASN A 74 -26.75 7.75 26.88
CA ASN A 74 -26.54 7.53 25.45
C ASN A 74 -25.55 8.53 24.86
N ILE A 75 -25.66 9.82 25.20
CA ILE A 75 -24.72 10.84 24.75
C ILE A 75 -23.30 10.54 25.25
N GLN A 76 -23.15 10.18 26.53
CA GLN A 76 -21.85 9.80 27.08
C GLN A 76 -21.27 8.58 26.37
N ASN A 77 -22.09 7.55 26.12
CA ASN A 77 -21.66 6.36 25.38
C ASN A 77 -21.24 6.69 23.94
N ASP A 78 -21.98 7.56 23.25
CA ASP A 78 -21.65 7.96 21.88
C ASP A 78 -20.38 8.82 21.84
N LEU A 79 -20.17 9.70 22.83
CA LEU A 79 -18.93 10.45 22.98
C LEU A 79 -17.72 9.55 23.25
N VAL A 80 -17.89 8.53 24.11
CA VAL A 80 -16.84 7.54 24.36
C VAL A 80 -16.53 6.76 23.09
N LYS A 81 -17.54 6.26 22.37
CA LYS A 81 -17.36 5.55 21.09
C LYS A 81 -16.67 6.41 20.03
N ALA A 82 -17.05 7.69 19.92
CA ALA A 82 -16.42 8.62 18.99
C ALA A 82 -14.94 8.84 19.36
N LYS A 83 -14.64 9.00 20.65
CA LYS A 83 -13.26 9.14 21.14
C LYS A 83 -12.44 7.88 20.90
N THR A 84 -12.97 6.69 21.19
CA THR A 84 -12.25 5.43 20.96
C THR A 84 -12.01 5.21 19.46
N SER A 85 -13.01 5.45 18.62
CA SER A 85 -12.88 5.34 17.16
C SER A 85 -11.85 6.33 16.60
N SER A 86 -11.82 7.56 17.11
CA SER A 86 -10.80 8.55 16.76
C SER A 86 -9.39 8.10 17.19
N GLN A 87 -9.25 7.56 18.40
CA GLN A 87 -7.97 7.02 18.89
C GLN A 87 -7.50 5.81 18.09
N GLU A 88 -8.39 4.90 17.71
CA GLU A 88 -8.09 3.75 16.85
C GLU A 88 -7.64 4.20 15.47
N THR A 89 -8.32 5.20 14.90
CA THR A 89 -7.96 5.78 13.60
C THR A 89 -6.57 6.42 13.64
N GLU A 90 -6.23 7.15 14.70
CA GLU A 90 -4.90 7.74 14.82
C GLU A 90 -3.81 6.66 14.96
N LYS A 91 -4.07 5.58 15.72
CA LYS A 91 -3.16 4.43 15.79
C LYS A 91 -2.97 3.75 14.44
N ILE A 92 -4.04 3.55 13.68
CA ILE A 92 -3.98 2.98 12.33
C ILE A 92 -3.15 3.89 11.41
N LYS A 93 -3.38 5.20 11.47
CA LYS A 93 -2.63 6.19 10.69
C LYS A 93 -1.14 6.19 11.04
N GLU A 94 -0.80 6.15 12.33
CA GLU A 94 0.59 6.02 12.78
C GLU A 94 1.25 4.74 12.25
N ASN A 95 0.57 3.60 12.35
CA ASN A 95 1.05 2.33 11.81
C ASN A 95 1.26 2.38 10.29
N ILE A 96 0.36 3.04 9.54
CA ILE A 96 0.50 3.23 8.09
C ILE A 96 1.71 4.10 7.77
N ILE A 97 1.91 5.21 8.48
CA ILE A 97 3.06 6.11 8.29
C ILE A 97 4.37 5.37 8.58
N ASN A 98 4.42 4.61 9.67
CA ASN A 98 5.59 3.79 10.04
C ASN A 98 5.87 2.73 8.97
N SER A 99 4.84 1.98 8.55
CA SER A 99 4.95 0.97 7.50
C SER A 99 5.39 1.57 6.17
N GLN A 100 4.88 2.76 5.80
CA GLN A 100 5.27 3.44 4.57
C GLN A 100 6.73 3.90 4.62
N THR A 101 7.21 4.34 5.78
CA THR A 101 8.60 4.73 5.98
C THR A 101 9.53 3.52 5.89
N GLU A 102 9.16 2.41 6.52
CA GLU A 102 9.89 1.14 6.43
C GLU A 102 9.92 0.61 5.00
N LEU A 103 8.79 0.62 4.29
CA LEU A 103 8.70 0.19 2.89
C LEU A 103 9.59 1.06 1.99
N LYS A 104 9.60 2.38 2.18
CA LYS A 104 10.50 3.27 1.43
C LYS A 104 11.97 2.92 1.69
N SER A 105 12.34 2.69 2.95
CA SER A 105 13.70 2.28 3.32
C SER A 105 14.09 0.95 2.70
N ARG A 106 13.23 -0.08 2.83
CA ARG A 106 13.44 -1.40 2.22
C ARG A 106 13.55 -1.33 0.70
N SER A 107 12.69 -0.55 0.04
CA SER A 107 12.76 -0.34 -1.41
C SER A 107 14.09 0.29 -1.82
N GLN A 108 14.57 1.31 -1.09
CA GLN A 108 15.86 1.93 -1.37
C GLN A 108 17.02 0.94 -1.17
N LEU A 109 16.95 0.10 -0.13
CA LEU A 109 17.93 -0.97 0.11
C LEU A 109 17.95 -1.99 -1.03
N ILE A 110 16.78 -2.46 -1.48
CA ILE A 110 16.65 -3.40 -2.60
C ILE A 110 17.22 -2.79 -3.88
N VAL A 111 16.90 -1.53 -4.18
CA VAL A 111 17.43 -0.83 -5.36
C VAL A 111 18.96 -0.72 -5.28
N ASN A 112 19.49 -0.30 -4.14
CA ASN A 112 20.94 -0.17 -3.95
C ASN A 112 21.65 -1.54 -4.05
N GLN A 113 21.07 -2.59 -3.47
CA GLN A 113 21.58 -3.94 -3.56
C GLN A 113 21.57 -4.44 -5.00
N ALA A 114 20.46 -4.30 -5.72
CA ALA A 114 20.35 -4.69 -7.12
C ALA A 114 21.34 -3.94 -8.02
N LEU A 115 21.55 -2.64 -7.77
CA LEU A 115 22.56 -1.85 -8.48
C LEU A 115 23.98 -2.36 -8.19
N SER A 116 24.28 -2.67 -6.92
CA SER A 116 25.59 -3.21 -6.52
C SER A 116 25.86 -4.58 -7.15
N GLU A 117 24.89 -5.50 -7.07
CA GLU A 117 24.98 -6.83 -7.68
C GLU A 117 25.09 -6.75 -9.21
N THR A 118 24.33 -5.86 -9.84
CA THR A 118 24.41 -5.62 -11.29
C THR A 118 25.79 -5.11 -11.67
N LYS A 119 26.35 -4.15 -10.92
CA LYS A 119 27.70 -3.63 -11.18
C LYS A 119 28.76 -4.73 -11.04
N GLN A 120 28.70 -5.54 -9.99
CA GLN A 120 29.61 -6.68 -9.82
C GLN A 120 29.49 -7.71 -10.95
N ASN A 121 28.26 -7.98 -11.41
CA ASN A 121 28.02 -8.88 -12.52
C ASN A 121 28.56 -8.31 -13.85
N ILE A 122 28.40 -7.01 -14.10
CA ILE A 122 29.00 -6.33 -15.25
C ILE A 122 30.52 -6.47 -15.20
N GLU A 123 31.17 -6.13 -14.09
CA GLU A 123 32.63 -6.24 -13.95
C GLU A 123 33.13 -7.69 -14.18
N LYS A 124 32.41 -8.69 -13.68
CA LYS A 124 32.73 -10.11 -13.94
C LYS A 124 32.58 -10.47 -15.42
N LYS A 125 31.51 -10.01 -16.07
CA LYS A 125 31.25 -10.28 -17.49
C LYS A 125 32.26 -9.56 -18.37
N GLU A 126 32.64 -8.33 -18.06
CA GLU A 126 33.71 -7.61 -18.76
C GLU A 126 35.03 -8.35 -18.66
N LYS A 127 35.40 -8.85 -17.47
CA LYS A 127 36.62 -9.66 -17.30
C LYS A 127 36.57 -10.96 -18.13
N ASP A 128 35.46 -11.69 -18.10
CA ASP A 128 35.28 -12.93 -18.89
C ASP A 128 35.33 -12.65 -20.40
N ILE A 129 34.67 -11.58 -20.85
CA ILE A 129 34.70 -11.16 -22.26
C ILE A 129 36.11 -10.76 -22.68
N ASN A 130 36.81 -9.95 -21.87
CA ASN A 130 38.18 -9.54 -22.15
C ASN A 130 39.14 -10.74 -22.21
N HIS A 131 38.97 -11.72 -21.33
CA HIS A 131 39.75 -12.96 -21.36
C HIS A 131 39.50 -13.74 -22.66
N LYS A 132 38.23 -14.00 -23.00
CA LYS A 132 37.86 -14.70 -24.24
C LYS A 132 38.29 -13.95 -25.50
N LEU A 133 38.24 -12.62 -25.48
CA LEU A 133 38.70 -11.78 -26.58
C LEU A 133 40.21 -11.94 -26.76
N ASN A 134 40.98 -11.89 -25.67
CA ASN A 134 42.42 -12.09 -25.71
C ASN A 134 42.79 -13.50 -26.21
N GLU A 135 42.09 -14.55 -25.76
CA GLU A 135 42.29 -15.91 -26.27
C GLU A 135 42.03 -15.99 -27.78
N LYS A 136 40.94 -15.38 -28.27
CA LYS A 136 40.63 -15.34 -29.70
C LYS A 136 41.66 -14.56 -30.51
N VAL A 137 42.18 -13.45 -29.98
CA VAL A 137 43.26 -12.68 -30.61
C VAL A 137 44.52 -13.54 -30.73
N VAL A 138 44.94 -14.19 -29.64
CA VAL A 138 46.12 -15.09 -29.66
C VAL A 138 45.92 -16.26 -30.62
N GLN A 139 44.72 -16.84 -30.69
CA GLN A 139 44.41 -17.92 -31.63
C GLN A 139 44.46 -17.43 -33.09
N ALA A 140 43.89 -16.26 -33.38
CA ALA A 140 43.93 -15.66 -34.71
C ALA A 140 45.35 -15.32 -35.12
N GLU A 141 46.18 -14.77 -34.22
CA GLU A 141 47.60 -14.50 -34.46
C GLU A 141 48.36 -15.79 -34.82
N LYS A 142 48.13 -16.88 -34.08
CA LYS A 142 48.72 -18.20 -34.40
C LYS A 142 48.29 -18.69 -35.78
N GLN A 143 47.01 -18.62 -36.11
CA GLN A 143 46.49 -19.01 -37.42
C GLN A 143 47.08 -18.17 -38.56
N ILE A 144 47.23 -16.86 -38.35
CA ILE A 144 47.88 -15.96 -39.32
C ILE A 144 49.34 -16.37 -39.52
N MET A 145 50.09 -16.63 -38.45
CA MET A 145 51.49 -17.07 -38.54
C MET A 145 51.63 -18.43 -39.24
N GLU A 146 50.74 -19.39 -38.95
CA GLU A 146 50.73 -20.70 -39.61
C GLU A 146 50.41 -20.56 -41.10
N THR A 147 49.39 -19.76 -41.45
CA THR A 147 49.02 -19.48 -42.84
C THR A 147 50.16 -18.79 -43.59
N GLN A 148 50.82 -17.81 -42.97
CA GLN A 148 52.00 -17.16 -43.55
C GLN A 148 53.12 -18.17 -43.84
N LYS A 149 53.43 -19.07 -42.90
CA LYS A 149 54.44 -20.13 -43.11
C LYS A 149 54.05 -21.07 -44.26
N LEU A 150 52.79 -21.46 -44.36
CA LEU A 150 52.29 -22.32 -45.43
C LEU A 150 52.39 -21.63 -46.79
N VAL A 151 51.92 -20.38 -46.89
CA VAL A 151 52.00 -19.58 -48.13
C VAL A 151 53.44 -19.40 -48.58
N ILE A 152 54.38 -19.08 -47.68
CA ILE A 152 55.80 -18.95 -48.02
C ILE A 152 56.36 -20.27 -48.54
N LYS A 153 56.02 -21.40 -47.91
CA LYS A 153 56.45 -22.72 -48.36
C LYS A 153 55.87 -23.07 -49.75
N GLU A 154 54.61 -22.76 -49.98
CA GLU A 154 53.95 -23.00 -51.27
C GLU A 154 54.52 -22.13 -52.37
N VAL A 155 54.81 -20.85 -52.09
CA VAL A 155 55.49 -19.94 -53.03
C VAL A 155 56.89 -20.45 -53.38
N ILE A 156 57.67 -20.92 -52.40
CA ILE A 156 59.01 -21.50 -52.65
C ILE A 156 58.89 -22.76 -53.53
N ASN A 157 57.98 -23.67 -53.20
CA ASN A 157 57.77 -24.89 -53.99
C ASN A 157 57.34 -24.57 -55.43
N ASN A 158 56.40 -23.64 -55.62
CA ASN A 158 55.95 -23.21 -56.94
C ASN A 158 57.08 -22.52 -57.71
N ALA A 159 57.91 -21.71 -57.05
CA ALA A 159 59.09 -21.10 -57.65
C ALA A 159 60.13 -22.16 -58.06
N GLU A 160 60.38 -23.19 -57.24
CA GLU A 160 61.24 -24.33 -57.57
C GLU A 160 60.71 -25.07 -58.82
N GLU A 161 59.40 -25.35 -58.88
CA GLU A 161 58.77 -26.04 -60.01
C GLU A 161 58.84 -25.20 -61.30
N LEU A 162 58.48 -23.90 -61.22
CA LEU A 162 58.59 -22.97 -62.34
C LEU A 162 60.04 -22.85 -62.84
N THR A 163 61.00 -22.73 -61.93
CA THR A 163 62.43 -22.62 -62.28
C THR A 163 62.93 -23.90 -62.94
N ALA A 164 62.56 -25.07 -62.41
CA ALA A 164 62.90 -26.36 -63.03
C ALA A 164 62.30 -26.49 -64.43
N LYS A 165 61.04 -26.08 -64.62
CA LYS A 165 60.34 -26.12 -65.91
C LYS A 165 60.94 -25.15 -66.93
N VAL A 166 61.34 -23.95 -66.50
CA VAL A 166 62.00 -22.96 -67.33
C VAL A 166 63.40 -23.42 -67.75
N ILE A 167 64.19 -23.99 -66.83
CA ILE A 167 65.53 -24.53 -67.14
C ILE A 167 65.44 -25.72 -68.10
N GLN A 168 64.47 -26.61 -67.90
CA GLN A 168 64.24 -27.76 -68.78
C GLN A 168 63.81 -27.35 -70.19
N ASN A 169 63.12 -26.20 -70.34
CA ASN A 169 62.73 -25.65 -71.64
C ASN A 169 63.84 -24.82 -72.33
N LEU A 170 64.80 -24.28 -71.58
CA LEU A 170 65.86 -23.41 -72.12
C LEU A 170 67.23 -24.09 -72.29
N THR A 171 67.47 -25.22 -71.62
CA THR A 171 68.74 -25.97 -71.71
C THR A 171 68.48 -27.47 -71.78
N ASP A 172 68.91 -28.13 -72.86
CA ASP A 172 68.88 -29.61 -73.03
C ASP A 172 69.87 -30.37 -72.11
N LEU A 173 70.24 -29.80 -70.95
CA LEU A 173 71.15 -30.39 -69.97
C LEU A 173 70.42 -30.77 -68.69
N LYS A 174 70.69 -32.00 -68.21
CA LYS A 174 70.09 -32.61 -67.02
C LYS A 174 70.39 -31.76 -65.76
N TYR A 175 69.35 -31.12 -65.24
CA TYR A 175 69.37 -30.29 -64.03
C TYR A 175 69.91 -31.05 -62.80
N ASP A 176 70.98 -30.54 -62.17
CA ASP A 176 71.42 -31.00 -60.86
C ASP A 176 70.53 -30.38 -59.77
N LYS A 177 69.64 -31.21 -59.23
CA LYS A 177 68.64 -30.89 -58.20
C LYS A 177 69.25 -30.36 -56.89
N VAL A 178 70.56 -30.52 -56.66
CA VAL A 178 71.19 -30.18 -55.38
C VAL A 178 71.59 -28.70 -55.30
N GLU A 179 71.99 -28.08 -56.42
CA GLU A 179 72.50 -26.70 -56.44
C GLU A 179 71.39 -25.64 -56.54
N GLY A 180 70.35 -25.90 -57.34
CA GLY A 180 69.17 -25.02 -57.41
C GLY A 180 68.39 -24.98 -56.09
N LYS A 181 68.31 -26.11 -55.38
CA LYS A 181 67.69 -26.18 -54.05
C LYS A 181 68.49 -25.42 -52.99
N LYS A 182 69.82 -25.33 -53.11
CA LYS A 182 70.67 -24.48 -52.25
C LYS A 182 70.51 -22.99 -52.56
N ALA A 183 70.46 -22.61 -53.84
CA ALA A 183 70.30 -21.22 -54.26
C ALA A 183 68.94 -20.64 -53.85
N ILE A 184 67.85 -21.39 -54.06
CA ILE A 184 66.48 -20.97 -53.71
C ILE A 184 66.29 -20.90 -52.19
N ASN A 185 66.87 -21.84 -51.43
CA ASN A 185 66.80 -21.80 -49.97
C ASN A 185 67.65 -20.65 -49.39
N THR A 186 68.78 -20.28 -50.03
CA THR A 186 69.58 -19.11 -49.64
C THR A 186 68.85 -17.79 -49.93
N ALA A 187 68.18 -17.67 -51.08
CA ALA A 187 67.36 -16.51 -51.42
C ALA A 187 66.13 -16.37 -50.50
N SER A 188 65.46 -17.48 -50.20
CA SER A 188 64.36 -17.56 -49.22
C SER A 188 64.80 -17.08 -47.82
N LYS A 189 65.98 -17.50 -47.38
CA LYS A 189 66.52 -17.12 -46.06
C LYS A 189 66.81 -15.63 -45.95
N ASN A 190 67.28 -14.99 -47.02
CA ASN A 190 67.50 -13.54 -47.05
C ASN A 190 66.19 -12.75 -47.03
N ILE A 191 65.15 -13.20 -47.73
CA ILE A 191 63.82 -12.55 -47.72
C ILE A 191 63.14 -12.68 -46.34
N LEU A 192 63.40 -13.76 -45.61
CA LEU A 192 62.86 -14.01 -44.26
C LEU A 192 63.59 -13.24 -43.14
N MET A 193 64.80 -12.72 -43.39
CA MET A 193 65.64 -12.03 -42.38
C MET A 193 65.57 -10.49 -42.48
N GLU A 194 64.83 -9.93 -43.45
CA GLU A 194 64.69 -8.47 -43.68
C GLU A 194 63.47 -7.84 -42.98
N LYS A 195 62.96 -8.47 -41.92
CA LYS A 195 62.02 -7.83 -40.97
C LYS A 195 62.63 -7.80 -39.56
#